data_AF-W6KW88-F1
#
_entry.id   AF-W6KW88-F1
#
_cell.length_a   1.000
_cell.length_b   1.000
_cell.length_c   1.000
_cell.angle_alpha   90.00
_cell.angle_beta   90.00
_cell.angle_gamma   90.00
#
_symmetry.space_group_name_H-M   'P 1'
#
loop_
_entity.id
_entity.type
_entity.pdbx_description
1 polymer ?
#
loop_
_entity_poly.entity_id
_entity_poly.type
_entity_poly.pdbx_seq_one_letter_code
_entity_poly.pdbx_strand_id
1 'polypeptide(L)'
;MVLSRAVEDDDHGLTLFPLIDFCTHSFSPNARIMVCKTKEENSKFGVKSHDSSVVSAHLISLREIKAGDVITRLFDRRGVESTEDREYWKMRWGFVPAKNS
;
A
#
# COMPACT_ATOMS: atom_id res chain seq x y z
N MET A 1 -10.95 -8.25 -8.71
CA MET A 1 -9.48 -8.23 -8.50
C MET A 1 -8.89 -6.82 -8.61
N VAL A 2 -9.08 -6.10 -9.72
CA VAL A 2 -8.43 -4.79 -9.94
C VAL A 2 -8.76 -3.78 -8.82
N LEU A 3 -10.03 -3.57 -8.48
CA LEU A 3 -10.44 -2.56 -7.47
C LEU A 3 -9.87 -2.77 -6.06
N SER A 4 -9.61 -4.03 -5.68
CA SER A 4 -9.16 -4.40 -4.34
C SER A 4 -7.63 -4.43 -4.20
N ARG A 5 -6.90 -4.55 -5.33
CA ARG A 5 -5.46 -4.85 -5.36
C ARG A 5 -4.62 -3.79 -6.08
N ALA A 6 -5.21 -3.06 -7.02
CA ALA A 6 -4.51 -2.02 -7.74
C ALA A 6 -4.16 -0.86 -6.79
N VAL A 7 -2.98 -0.29 -7.02
CA VAL A 7 -2.53 0.95 -6.41
C VAL A 7 -2.80 2.05 -7.42
N GLU A 8 -3.43 3.12 -6.97
CA GLU A 8 -3.59 4.33 -7.75
C GLU A 8 -2.25 5.07 -7.77
N ASP A 9 -1.72 5.32 -8.97
CA ASP A 9 -0.55 6.17 -9.16
C ASP A 9 -0.94 7.65 -9.28
N ASP A 10 0.04 8.55 -9.29
CA ASP A 10 -0.20 9.99 -9.35
C ASP A 10 -0.89 10.47 -10.65
N ASP A 11 -0.98 9.61 -11.69
CA ASP A 11 -1.66 9.93 -12.95
C ASP A 11 -3.08 9.32 -13.01
N HIS A 12 -3.63 8.90 -11.87
CA HIS A 12 -4.89 8.17 -11.74
C HIS A 12 -4.91 6.82 -12.47
N GLY A 13 -3.72 6.28 -12.80
CA GLY A 13 -3.55 4.94 -13.33
C GLY A 13 -3.72 3.90 -12.23
N LEU A 14 -4.39 2.79 -12.55
CA LEU A 14 -4.52 1.65 -11.65
C LEU A 14 -3.45 0.60 -12.02
N THR A 15 -2.43 0.47 -11.19
CA THR A 15 -1.31 -0.46 -11.42
C THR A 15 -1.32 -1.60 -10.40
N LEU A 16 -1.04 -2.81 -10.88
CA LEU A 16 -0.90 -4.00 -10.02
C LEU A 16 0.56 -4.26 -9.69
N PHE A 17 0.85 -4.41 -8.40
CA PHE A 17 2.18 -4.78 -7.90
C PHE A 17 2.07 -6.11 -7.12
N PRO A 18 2.28 -7.27 -7.77
CA PRO A 18 1.91 -8.58 -7.22
C PRO A 18 2.49 -8.89 -5.84
N LEU A 19 3.73 -8.47 -5.56
CA LEU A 19 4.37 -8.72 -4.26
C LEU A 19 3.85 -7.80 -3.16
N ILE A 20 3.59 -6.54 -3.51
CA ILE A 20 3.09 -5.52 -2.58
C ILE A 20 1.64 -5.81 -2.18
N ASP A 21 0.90 -6.49 -3.04
CA ASP A 21 -0.50 -6.85 -2.83
C ASP A 21 -0.74 -7.78 -1.63
N PHE A 22 0.29 -8.46 -1.11
CA PHE A 22 0.16 -9.29 0.09
C PHE A 22 0.12 -8.51 1.40
N CYS A 23 0.38 -7.19 1.39
CA CYS A 23 0.29 -6.36 2.58
C CYS A 23 -1.15 -6.27 3.09
N THR A 24 -1.33 -6.23 4.40
CA THR A 24 -2.66 -6.05 5.01
C THR A 24 -2.94 -4.57 5.30
N HIS A 25 -4.21 -4.24 5.51
CA HIS A 25 -4.61 -2.88 5.86
C HIS A 25 -4.30 -2.58 7.34
N SER A 26 -3.82 -1.36 7.62
CA SER A 26 -3.87 -0.75 8.95
C SER A 26 -3.99 0.77 8.82
N PHE A 27 -4.76 1.40 9.71
CA PHE A 27 -4.79 2.86 9.85
C PHE A 27 -3.53 3.42 10.52
N SER A 28 -2.74 2.57 11.18
CA SER A 28 -1.43 2.89 11.76
C SER A 28 -0.35 1.99 11.12
N PRO A 29 -0.11 2.13 9.81
CA PRO A 29 0.69 1.18 9.05
C PRO A 29 2.16 1.18 9.47
N ASN A 30 2.85 0.06 9.30
CA ASN A 30 4.31 -0.02 9.48
C ASN A 30 5.09 0.13 8.16
N ALA A 31 4.40 0.13 7.01
CA ALA A 31 5.01 0.37 5.71
C ALA A 31 4.15 1.29 4.83
N ARG A 32 4.79 1.95 3.86
CA ARG A 32 4.12 2.71 2.80
C ARG A 32 4.67 2.33 1.44
N ILE A 33 3.88 2.55 0.41
CA ILE A 33 4.30 2.36 -0.97
C ILE A 33 4.72 3.71 -1.53
N MET A 34 5.77 3.70 -2.33
CA MET A 34 6.15 4.83 -3.14
C MET A 34 6.42 4.35 -4.57
N VAL A 35 5.72 4.94 -5.53
CA VAL A 35 5.96 4.68 -6.95
C VAL A 35 6.98 5.69 -7.43
N CYS A 36 8.16 5.23 -7.81
CA CYS A 36 9.21 6.04 -8.39
C CYS A 36 9.11 5.97 -9.90
N LYS A 37 8.96 7.13 -10.54
CA LYS A 37 8.86 7.24 -12.01
C LYS A 37 10.19 7.64 -12.64
N THR A 38 11.07 8.26 -11.86
CA THR A 38 12.36 8.77 -12.31
C THR A 38 13.54 8.01 -11.71
N LYS A 39 14.69 8.10 -12.39
CA LYS A 39 15.94 7.52 -11.90
C LYS A 39 16.39 8.16 -10.59
N GLU A 40 16.21 9.46 -10.46
CA GLU A 40 16.55 10.24 -9.28
C GLU A 40 15.72 9.77 -8.07
N GLU A 41 14.43 9.49 -8.25
CA GLU A 41 13.60 8.92 -7.18
C GLU A 41 14.02 7.51 -6.81
N ASN A 42 14.27 6.64 -7.79
CA ASN A 42 14.73 5.27 -7.56
C ASN A 42 16.05 5.22 -6.80
N SER A 43 16.99 6.10 -7.15
CA SER A 43 18.33 6.14 -6.53
C SER A 43 18.34 6.44 -5.03
N LYS A 44 17.22 6.96 -4.48
CA LYS A 44 17.07 7.21 -3.04
C LYS A 44 16.88 5.94 -2.22
N PHE A 45 16.55 4.82 -2.85
CA PHE A 45 16.33 3.54 -2.17
C PHE A 45 17.56 2.64 -2.31
N GLY A 46 18.14 2.25 -1.19
CA GLY A 46 19.36 1.43 -1.11
C GLY A 46 19.18 -0.05 -1.51
N VAL A 47 18.29 -0.34 -2.45
CA VAL A 47 18.06 -1.71 -2.95
C VAL A 47 19.20 -2.07 -3.89
N LYS A 48 20.06 -3.00 -3.44
CA LYS A 48 21.33 -3.35 -4.11
C LYS A 48 21.17 -3.89 -5.55
N SER A 49 19.98 -4.35 -5.93
CA SER A 49 19.73 -5.00 -7.22
C SER A 49 18.36 -4.61 -7.77
N HIS A 50 18.26 -3.43 -8.38
CA HIS A 50 17.12 -3.08 -9.23
C HIS A 50 17.57 -2.12 -10.34
N ASP A 51 16.86 -2.16 -11.46
CA ASP A 51 17.09 -1.20 -12.54
C ASP A 51 16.46 0.14 -12.15
N SER A 52 17.32 1.11 -11.82
CA SER A 52 16.87 2.45 -11.45
C SER A 52 16.23 3.25 -12.60
N SER A 53 16.37 2.78 -13.86
CA SER A 53 15.85 3.49 -15.04
C SER A 53 14.38 3.21 -15.34
N VAL A 54 13.76 2.22 -14.68
CA VAL A 54 12.36 1.85 -14.88
C VAL A 54 11.47 2.30 -13.74
N VAL A 55 10.19 2.54 -14.05
CA VAL A 55 9.16 2.82 -13.03
C VAL A 55 9.09 1.65 -12.06
N SER A 56 9.25 1.93 -10.78
CA SER A 56 9.32 0.91 -9.73
C SER A 56 8.49 1.31 -8.53
N ALA A 57 7.77 0.36 -7.94
CA ALA A 57 7.13 0.54 -6.66
C ALA A 57 8.01 -0.01 -5.54
N HIS A 58 8.27 0.83 -4.54
CA HIS A 58 9.04 0.49 -3.35
C HIS A 58 8.11 0.38 -2.15
N LEU A 59 8.26 -0.71 -1.38
CA LEU A 59 7.60 -0.87 -0.09
C LEU A 59 8.59 -0.48 1.02
N ILE A 60 8.31 0.62 1.69
CA ILE A 60 9.25 1.28 2.60
C ILE A 60 8.73 1.15 4.03
N SER A 61 9.56 0.63 4.92
CA SER A 61 9.27 0.59 6.36
C SER A 61 9.23 2.01 6.94
N LEU A 62 8.18 2.31 7.70
CA LEU A 62 8.00 3.58 8.43
C LEU A 62 8.61 3.53 9.85
N ARG A 63 8.84 2.33 10.35
CA ARG A 63 9.41 2.01 11.67
C ARG A 63 10.12 0.66 11.58
N GLU A 64 10.85 0.29 12.62
CA GLU A 64 11.42 -1.05 12.74
C GLU A 64 10.31 -2.12 12.65
N ILE A 65 10.55 -3.16 11.85
CA ILE A 65 9.66 -4.32 11.67
C ILE A 65 10.47 -5.56 12.05
N LYS A 66 10.00 -6.30 13.04
CA LYS A 66 10.70 -7.50 13.54
C LYS A 66 10.35 -8.71 12.68
N ALA A 67 11.21 -9.72 12.74
CA ALA A 67 10.92 -11.00 12.10
C ALA A 67 9.62 -11.60 12.67
N GLY A 68 8.69 -11.96 11.79
CA GLY A 68 7.37 -12.47 12.16
C GLY A 68 6.27 -11.40 12.24
N ASP A 69 6.61 -10.11 12.22
CA ASP A 69 5.62 -9.04 12.15
C ASP A 69 4.89 -9.05 10.80
N VAL A 70 3.59 -8.77 10.84
CA VAL A 70 2.79 -8.59 9.63
C VAL A 70 3.12 -7.22 9.02
N ILE A 71 3.41 -7.19 7.72
CA ILE A 71 3.59 -5.94 6.98
C ILE A 71 2.22 -5.34 6.68
N THR A 72 2.00 -4.12 7.16
CA THR A 72 0.75 -3.39 7.04
C THR A 72 0.95 -2.09 6.27
N ARG A 73 0.00 -1.77 5.40
CA ARG A 73 -0.06 -0.48 4.68
C ARG A 73 -1.43 0.14 4.86
N LEU A 74 -1.53 1.45 4.68
CA LEU A 74 -2.82 2.12 4.59
C LEU A 74 -3.42 1.86 3.21
N PHE A 75 -4.65 1.35 3.15
CA PHE A 75 -5.38 1.18 1.88
C PHE A 75 -6.19 2.42 1.55
N ASP A 76 -6.88 2.96 2.56
CA ASP A 76 -7.73 4.14 2.46
C ASP A 76 -7.75 4.84 3.84
N ARG A 77 -7.93 6.16 3.84
CA ARG A 77 -8.07 6.97 5.05
C ARG A 77 -9.48 6.95 5.62
N ARG A 78 -10.47 6.52 4.83
CA ARG A 78 -11.87 6.47 5.24
C ARG A 78 -12.06 5.54 6.44
N GLY A 79 -12.41 6.10 7.59
CA GLY A 79 -12.78 5.34 8.78
C GLY A 79 -14.06 4.54 8.59
N VAL A 80 -14.48 3.82 9.64
CA VAL A 80 -15.74 3.07 9.66
C VAL A 80 -16.64 3.66 10.75
N GLU A 81 -17.45 4.64 10.38
CA GLU A 81 -18.34 5.36 11.32
C GLU A 81 -19.81 5.12 11.02
N SER A 82 -20.18 5.00 9.75
CA SER A 82 -21.55 4.74 9.29
C SER A 82 -21.74 3.35 8.68
N THR A 83 -23.00 3.00 8.39
CA THR A 83 -23.32 1.81 7.58
C THR A 83 -22.79 1.94 6.16
N GLU A 84 -22.81 3.14 5.57
CA GLU A 84 -22.26 3.35 4.22
C GLU A 84 -20.75 3.12 4.18
N ASP A 85 -20.02 3.49 5.23
CA ASP A 85 -18.58 3.18 5.33
C ASP A 85 -18.34 1.67 5.35
N ARG A 86 -19.15 0.93 6.12
CA ARG A 86 -19.04 -0.54 6.18
C ARG A 86 -19.27 -1.17 4.81
N GLU A 87 -20.29 -0.73 4.09
CA GLU A 87 -20.59 -1.23 2.75
C GLU A 87 -19.50 -0.82 1.75
N TYR A 88 -18.97 0.39 1.82
CA TYR A 88 -17.82 0.83 1.03
C TYR A 88 -16.62 -0.11 1.19
N TRP A 89 -16.24 -0.41 2.44
CA TRP A 89 -15.10 -1.28 2.74
C TRP A 89 -15.34 -2.73 2.27
N LYS A 90 -16.54 -3.27 2.50
CA LYS A 90 -16.92 -4.60 2.00
C LYS A 90 -16.91 -4.68 0.47
N MET A 91 -17.47 -3.69 -0.21
CA MET A 91 -17.52 -3.68 -1.68
C MET A 91 -16.11 -3.61 -2.29
N ARG A 92 -15.22 -2.79 -1.70
CA ARG A 92 -13.89 -2.55 -2.29
C ARG A 92 -12.85 -3.59 -1.89
N TRP A 93 -12.87 -4.11 -0.66
CA TRP A 93 -11.86 -5.07 -0.17
C TRP A 93 -12.42 -6.35 0.45
N GLY A 94 -13.73 -6.50 0.59
CA GLY A 94 -14.35 -7.73 1.13
C GLY A 94 -14.25 -7.88 2.65
N PHE A 95 -13.81 -6.85 3.38
CA PHE A 95 -13.75 -6.84 4.84
C PHE A 95 -14.10 -5.45 5.39
N VAL A 96 -14.31 -5.34 6.69
CA VAL A 96 -14.48 -4.06 7.40
C VAL A 96 -13.33 -3.93 8.41
N PRO A 97 -12.48 -2.89 8.34
CA PRO A 97 -11.40 -2.73 9.30
C PRO A 97 -11.96 -2.44 10.70
N ALA A 98 -11.29 -2.96 11.73
CA ALA A 98 -11.61 -2.59 13.10
C ALA A 98 -11.28 -1.10 13.32
N LYS A 99 -12.11 -0.37 14.07
CA LYS A 99 -11.73 0.98 14.54
C LYS A 99 -10.43 0.85 15.32
N ASN A 100 -9.49 1.77 15.07
CA ASN A 100 -8.31 1.90 15.92
C ASN A 100 -8.76 2.02 17.37
N SER A 101 -8.40 1.04 18.19
CA SER A 101 -8.35 1.18 19.65
C SER A 101 -7.26 2.15 20.05
#